data_AF-A0A7K3RR75-F1
#
_entry.id   AF-A0A7K3RR75-F1
#
_cell.length_a   1.000
_cell.length_b   1.000
_cell.length_c   1.000
_cell.angle_alpha   90.00
_cell.angle_beta   90.00
_cell.angle_gamma   90.00
#
_symmetry.space_group_name_H-M   'P 1'
#
loop_
_entity.id
_entity.type
_entity.pdbx_description
1 polymer ?
#
loop_
_entity_poly.entity_id
_entity_poly.type
_entity_poly.pdbx_seq_one_letter_code
_entity_poly.pdbx_strand_id
1 'polypeptide(L)'
;MGNRRRRTKRAVIAGAAVLGVVCTVSVALGTAGAAPDPNQSHCTVNVGNGEEKCFGTVEEAQAYANVQIKGDPGAAQTSVEKPTDVVIGTVFEDWRFGGESITLWGSRPCGTERETGFYFNLPEEWKGRVSAVQGWAECNVVLHEGPYLQGEASPTYEGLTPVIDGPWNDRAESIEFR
;
A
#
# COMPACT_ATOMS: atom_id res chain seq x y z
N MET A 1 -3.92 -47.20 -51.53
CA MET A 1 -4.78 -47.18 -52.74
C MET A 1 -5.83 -46.08 -52.60
N GLY A 2 -6.06 -45.30 -53.67
CA GLY A 2 -7.02 -44.18 -53.77
C GLY A 2 -6.36 -42.78 -53.72
N ASN A 3 -5.74 -42.20 -54.78
CA ASN A 3 -6.29 -41.62 -56.04
C ASN A 3 -7.52 -40.70 -55.80
N ARG A 4 -7.70 -39.50 -56.37
CA ARG A 4 -6.94 -38.59 -57.26
C ARG A 4 -7.79 -37.30 -57.39
N ARG A 5 -7.13 -36.13 -57.39
CA ARG A 5 -7.33 -34.90 -58.22
C ARG A 5 -8.73 -34.28 -58.44
N ARG A 6 -8.80 -32.95 -58.27
CA ARG A 6 -9.07 -31.89 -59.31
C ARG A 6 -9.15 -30.51 -58.60
N ARG A 7 -8.15 -29.61 -58.68
CA ARG A 7 -7.83 -28.58 -59.71
C ARG A 7 -8.97 -27.63 -60.13
N THR A 8 -8.70 -26.32 -59.90
CA THR A 8 -9.05 -25.10 -60.69
C THR A 8 -10.51 -24.61 -60.62
N LYS A 9 -10.84 -23.31 -60.56
CA LYS A 9 -10.33 -22.13 -61.29
C LYS A 9 -10.55 -20.80 -60.53
N ARG A 10 -9.74 -19.80 -60.90
CA ARG A 10 -9.79 -18.38 -60.51
C ARG A 10 -11.05 -17.68 -61.05
N ALA A 11 -11.55 -16.68 -60.32
CA ALA A 11 -12.25 -15.54 -60.90
C ALA A 11 -11.71 -14.25 -60.26
N VAL A 12 -11.18 -13.39 -61.12
CA VAL A 12 -10.72 -12.02 -60.84
C VAL A 12 -11.92 -11.12 -61.06
N ILE A 13 -12.25 -10.25 -60.10
CA ILE A 13 -13.01 -9.03 -60.38
C ILE A 13 -12.24 -7.88 -59.72
N ALA A 14 -11.72 -7.01 -60.57
CA ALA A 14 -11.18 -5.71 -60.23
C ALA A 14 -12.35 -4.74 -60.00
N GLY A 15 -12.24 -3.91 -58.97
CA GLY A 15 -13.16 -2.80 -58.71
C GLY A 15 -12.52 -1.87 -57.70
N ALA A 16 -11.81 -0.86 -58.18
CA ALA A 16 -11.22 0.19 -57.37
C ALA A 16 -12.30 1.16 -56.89
N ALA A 17 -12.37 1.39 -55.58
CA ALA A 17 -12.94 2.60 -55.00
C ALA A 17 -12.08 2.98 -53.79
N VAL A 18 -11.31 4.05 -53.96
CA VAL A 18 -10.54 4.73 -52.92
C VAL A 18 -11.50 5.67 -52.19
N LEU A 19 -11.55 5.60 -50.85
CA LEU A 19 -11.60 6.74 -49.92
C LEU A 19 -12.05 6.30 -48.52
N GLY A 20 -11.25 6.67 -47.51
CA GLY A 20 -11.75 6.89 -46.15
C GLY A 20 -11.26 5.92 -45.07
N VAL A 21 -10.11 6.24 -44.47
CA VAL A 21 -9.88 6.39 -43.01
C VAL A 21 -11.03 5.86 -42.14
N VAL A 22 -10.86 4.87 -41.25
CA VAL A 22 -10.36 5.06 -39.87
C VAL A 22 -9.67 3.76 -39.38
N CYS A 23 -8.39 3.85 -39.00
CA CYS A 23 -7.78 2.87 -38.11
C CYS A 23 -8.35 3.09 -36.70
N THR A 24 -9.34 2.29 -36.28
CA THR A 24 -9.67 2.19 -34.85
C THR A 24 -8.60 1.33 -34.19
N VAL A 25 -7.46 1.94 -33.88
CA VAL A 25 -6.55 1.42 -32.87
C VAL A 25 -7.37 1.38 -31.58
N SER A 26 -7.59 0.17 -31.06
CA SER A 26 -8.15 0.01 -29.73
C SER A 26 -7.11 0.56 -28.76
N VAL A 27 -7.30 1.80 -28.33
CA VAL A 27 -6.52 2.37 -27.24
C VAL A 27 -6.96 1.60 -26.01
N ALA A 28 -6.11 0.70 -25.52
CA ALA A 28 -6.21 0.25 -24.15
C ALA A 28 -6.06 1.52 -23.29
N LEU A 29 -7.16 1.97 -22.70
CA LEU A 29 -7.12 2.93 -21.59
C LEU A 29 -6.44 2.20 -20.43
N GLY A 30 -5.11 2.14 -20.47
CA GLY A 30 -4.36 2.02 -19.24
C GLY A 30 -4.66 3.29 -18.47
N THR A 31 -5.36 3.16 -17.34
CA THR A 31 -5.30 4.19 -16.31
C THR A 31 -3.83 4.34 -15.98
N ALA A 32 -3.20 5.36 -16.57
CA ALA A 32 -1.91 5.83 -16.09
C ALA A 32 -2.14 6.13 -14.61
N GLY A 33 -1.61 5.28 -13.73
CA GLY A 33 -1.43 5.67 -12.34
C GLY A 33 -0.73 7.02 -12.39
N ALA A 34 -1.24 7.99 -11.62
CA ALA A 34 -0.57 9.27 -11.49
C ALA A 34 0.91 8.99 -11.22
N ALA A 35 1.80 9.67 -11.96
CA ALA A 35 3.22 9.55 -11.68
C ALA A 35 3.43 9.88 -10.19
N PRO A 36 4.26 9.11 -9.47
CA PRO A 36 4.53 9.38 -8.06
C PRO A 36 4.93 10.84 -7.91
N ASP A 37 4.27 11.56 -7.00
CA ASP A 37 4.67 12.93 -6.70
C ASP A 37 6.05 12.86 -6.04
N PRO A 38 7.10 13.45 -6.65
CA PRO A 38 8.45 13.37 -6.09
C PRO A 38 8.58 14.08 -4.73
N ASN A 39 7.55 14.81 -4.30
CA ASN A 39 7.48 15.44 -2.99
C ASN A 39 6.67 14.64 -1.96
N GLN A 40 6.00 13.55 -2.35
CA GLN A 40 5.31 12.66 -1.40
C GLN A 40 6.26 11.54 -0.97
N SER A 41 6.45 11.41 0.33
CA SER A 41 7.30 10.38 0.92
C SER A 41 6.47 9.24 1.51
N HIS A 42 6.88 8.00 1.20
CA HIS A 42 6.27 6.79 1.75
C HIS A 42 7.30 6.01 2.54
N CYS A 43 7.25 6.10 3.86
CA CYS A 43 8.24 5.51 4.75
C CYS A 43 7.78 4.16 5.29
N THR A 44 8.74 3.26 5.52
CA THR A 44 8.54 2.02 6.28
C THR A 44 9.32 2.10 7.57
N VAL A 45 8.69 1.71 8.69
CA VAL A 45 9.31 1.79 10.02
C VAL A 45 9.13 0.46 10.78
N ASN A 46 10.23 -0.06 11.33
CA ASN A 46 10.20 -1.18 12.26
C ASN A 46 9.83 -0.67 13.66
N VAL A 47 8.70 -1.10 14.22
CA VAL A 47 8.24 -0.59 15.53
C VAL A 47 9.07 -1.08 16.71
N GLY A 48 9.86 -2.15 16.55
CA GLY A 48 10.70 -2.72 17.61
C GLY A 48 12.04 -2.01 17.80
N ASN A 49 12.63 -1.49 16.73
CA ASN A 49 13.98 -0.88 16.76
C ASN A 49 14.07 0.50 16.10
N GLY A 50 13.01 0.98 15.45
CA GLY A 50 12.95 2.30 14.82
C GLY A 50 13.69 2.43 13.50
N GLU A 51 14.14 1.34 12.85
CA GLU A 51 14.71 1.42 11.50
C GLU A 51 13.67 1.99 10.52
N GLU A 52 14.07 3.01 9.75
CA GLU A 52 13.23 3.69 8.78
C GLU A 52 13.85 3.71 7.36
N LYS A 53 12.99 3.58 6.35
CA LYS A 53 13.35 3.85 4.95
C LYS A 53 12.18 4.40 4.13
N CYS A 54 12.41 5.44 3.34
CA CYS A 54 11.37 6.08 2.52
C CYS A 54 11.52 5.84 1.02
N PHE A 55 10.40 5.86 0.32
CA PHE A 55 10.23 5.55 -1.10
C PHE A 55 9.32 6.57 -1.78
N GLY A 56 9.29 6.54 -3.11
CA GLY A 56 8.42 7.40 -3.91
C GLY A 56 6.99 6.88 -4.02
N THR A 57 6.71 5.63 -3.64
CA THR A 57 5.36 5.04 -3.68
C THR A 57 5.06 4.17 -2.46
N VAL A 58 3.78 4.04 -2.12
CA VAL A 58 3.29 3.14 -1.06
C VAL A 58 3.64 1.69 -1.39
N GLU A 59 3.50 1.29 -2.65
CA GLU A 59 3.77 -0.08 -3.10
C GLU A 59 5.24 -0.45 -2.90
N GLU A 60 6.18 0.46 -3.17
CA GLU A 60 7.61 0.25 -2.91
C GLU A 60 7.91 0.12 -1.41
N ALA A 61 7.30 0.97 -0.58
CA ALA A 61 7.47 0.92 0.87
C ALA A 61 6.96 -0.42 1.45
N GLN A 62 5.76 -0.84 1.04
CA GLN A 62 5.18 -2.12 1.44
C GLN A 62 5.96 -3.31 0.88
N ALA A 63 6.43 -3.25 -0.37
CA ALA A 63 7.25 -4.29 -0.96
C ALA A 63 8.58 -4.43 -0.23
N TYR A 64 9.23 -3.31 0.15
CA TYR A 64 10.44 -3.35 0.95
C TYR A 64 10.19 -3.99 2.31
N ALA A 65 9.15 -3.54 3.03
CA ALA A 65 8.78 -4.15 4.31
C ALA A 65 8.58 -5.67 4.18
N ASN A 66 7.85 -6.09 3.15
CA ASN A 66 7.62 -7.52 2.85
C ASN A 66 8.90 -8.29 2.52
N VAL A 67 9.88 -7.66 1.86
CA VAL A 67 11.19 -8.28 1.60
C VAL A 67 12.00 -8.41 2.88
N GLN A 68 12.01 -7.40 3.75
CA GLN A 68 12.66 -7.50 5.06
C GLN A 68 12.03 -8.64 5.88
N ILE A 69 10.71 -8.74 5.87
CA ILE A 69 9.98 -9.83 6.53
C ILE A 69 10.36 -11.23 5.98
N LYS A 70 10.50 -11.38 4.65
CA LYS A 70 10.67 -12.69 3.98
C LYS A 70 12.13 -13.08 3.74
N GLY A 71 13.05 -12.12 3.77
CA GLY A 71 14.38 -12.23 3.20
C GLY A 71 15.46 -12.45 4.25
N ASP A 72 15.90 -13.70 4.35
CA ASP A 72 17.25 -14.20 4.68
C ASP A 72 18.28 -13.17 5.28
N PRO A 73 18.96 -13.47 6.41
CA PRO A 73 19.68 -12.54 7.32
C PRO A 73 20.91 -11.79 6.77
N GLY A 74 21.14 -11.77 5.45
CA GLY A 74 22.43 -11.46 4.84
C GLY A 74 22.55 -10.14 4.08
N ALA A 75 21.47 -9.38 3.83
CA ALA A 75 21.54 -8.21 2.93
C ALA A 75 20.85 -6.92 3.40
N ALA A 76 20.29 -6.90 4.61
CA ALA A 76 19.98 -5.66 5.32
C ALA A 76 20.62 -5.76 6.71
N GLN A 77 21.49 -4.81 7.03
CA GLN A 77 22.17 -4.78 8.32
C GLN A 77 21.12 -4.58 9.43
N THR A 78 20.98 -5.60 10.29
CA THR A 78 20.67 -5.54 11.74
C THR A 78 19.23 -5.56 12.29
N SER A 79 18.16 -5.85 11.53
CA SER A 79 16.82 -5.60 12.12
C SER A 79 15.63 -6.48 11.68
N VAL A 80 15.85 -7.57 10.93
CA VAL A 80 14.84 -8.63 10.84
C VAL A 80 15.08 -9.57 12.01
N GLU A 81 14.36 -9.36 13.11
CA GLU A 81 14.68 -10.06 14.36
C GLU A 81 14.12 -11.50 14.34
N LYS A 82 13.00 -11.79 13.64
CA LYS A 82 12.40 -13.15 13.58
C LYS A 82 11.58 -13.43 12.30
N PRO A 83 11.40 -14.71 11.89
CA PRO A 83 10.55 -15.12 10.76
C PRO A 83 9.03 -14.88 10.94
N THR A 84 8.63 -14.18 12.00
CA THR A 84 7.25 -13.86 12.34
C THR A 84 6.89 -12.40 12.09
N ASP A 85 7.84 -11.60 11.59
CA ASP A 85 7.62 -10.19 11.34
C ASP A 85 6.49 -9.99 10.31
N VAL A 86 5.63 -8.98 10.50
CA VAL A 86 4.47 -8.69 9.66
C VAL A 86 4.23 -7.18 9.58
N VAL A 87 3.66 -6.73 8.46
CA VAL A 87 3.09 -5.38 8.39
C VAL A 87 1.87 -5.34 9.31
N ILE A 88 1.86 -4.40 10.25
CA ILE A 88 0.79 -4.26 11.26
C ILE A 88 -0.15 -3.10 10.94
N GLY A 89 0.32 -2.11 10.17
CA GLY A 89 -0.54 -1.03 9.72
C GLY A 89 0.14 -0.05 8.77
N THR A 90 -0.67 0.78 8.11
CA THR A 90 -0.21 1.96 7.38
C THR A 90 -1.07 3.15 7.77
N VAL A 91 -0.45 4.30 8.02
CA VAL A 91 -1.14 5.58 8.23
C VAL A 91 -0.84 6.53 7.09
N PHE A 92 -1.80 7.40 6.79
CA PHE A 92 -1.78 8.28 5.63
C PHE A 92 -2.09 9.71 6.05
N GLU A 93 -1.41 10.65 5.42
CA GLU A 93 -1.65 12.07 5.64
C GLU A 93 -3.03 12.47 5.14
N ASP A 94 -3.41 12.04 3.93
CA ASP A 94 -4.68 12.40 3.34
C ASP A 94 -5.71 11.27 3.44
N TRP A 95 -6.97 11.70 3.39
CA TRP A 95 -8.12 10.82 3.20
C TRP A 95 -7.98 9.93 1.95
N ARG A 96 -8.67 8.80 1.98
CA ARG A 96 -8.68 7.72 0.97
C ARG A 96 -7.30 7.17 0.65
N PHE A 97 -6.44 7.09 1.67
CA PHE A 97 -5.10 6.53 1.58
C PHE A 97 -4.18 7.33 0.63
N GLY A 98 -4.37 8.65 0.61
CA GLY A 98 -3.57 9.58 -0.18
C GLY A 98 -2.46 10.25 0.63
N GLY A 99 -1.67 11.08 -0.07
CA GLY A 99 -0.61 11.86 0.55
C GLY A 99 0.57 11.01 1.00
N GLU A 100 1.39 11.56 1.89
CA GLU A 100 2.48 10.83 2.51
C GLU A 100 1.95 9.64 3.32
N SER A 101 2.80 8.63 3.57
CA SER A 101 2.40 7.48 4.38
C SER A 101 3.54 6.91 5.23
N ILE A 102 3.20 6.37 6.39
CA ILE A 102 4.10 5.51 7.18
C ILE A 102 3.51 4.10 7.23
N THR A 103 4.25 3.13 6.70
CA THR A 103 3.97 1.69 6.85
C THR A 103 4.76 1.13 8.02
N LEU A 104 4.06 0.54 8.99
CA LEU A 104 4.61 0.02 10.22
C LEU A 104 4.61 -1.50 10.17
N TRP A 105 5.73 -2.10 10.56
CA TRP A 105 5.87 -3.55 10.67
C TRP A 105 6.43 -3.92 12.04
N GLY A 106 5.95 -5.04 12.58
CA GLY A 106 6.25 -5.54 13.91
C GLY A 106 6.55 -7.03 13.90
N SER A 107 6.91 -7.58 15.06
CA SER A 107 7.51 -8.93 15.13
C SER A 107 6.53 -10.09 15.04
N ARG A 108 5.22 -9.82 15.00
CA ARG A 108 4.12 -10.78 14.98
C ARG A 108 2.78 -10.08 14.67
N PRO A 109 1.74 -10.83 14.27
CA PRO A 109 0.35 -10.35 14.33
C PRO A 109 -0.04 -9.90 15.75
N CYS A 110 -1.02 -8.99 15.87
CA CYS A 110 -1.54 -8.56 17.17
C CYS A 110 -2.29 -9.70 17.88
N GLY A 111 -3.00 -10.54 17.10
CA GLY A 111 -3.81 -11.65 17.59
C GLY A 111 -5.22 -11.21 17.96
N THR A 112 -6.01 -12.10 18.58
CA THR A 112 -7.40 -11.80 18.97
C THR A 112 -7.55 -11.26 20.39
N GLU A 113 -6.44 -11.06 21.12
CA GLU A 113 -6.47 -10.59 22.50
C GLU A 113 -6.61 -9.06 22.54
N ARG A 114 -7.38 -8.52 23.50
CA ARG A 114 -7.62 -7.06 23.61
C ARG A 114 -6.43 -6.27 24.17
N GLU A 115 -5.25 -6.88 24.19
CA GLU A 115 -4.04 -6.27 24.74
C GLU A 115 -3.31 -5.49 23.65
N THR A 116 -2.60 -4.43 24.04
CA THR A 116 -1.74 -3.69 23.12
C THR A 116 -0.65 -4.61 22.58
N GLY A 117 -0.73 -4.96 21.30
CA GLY A 117 0.30 -5.72 20.61
C GLY A 117 1.55 -4.88 20.35
N PHE A 118 1.36 -3.67 19.83
CA PHE A 118 2.43 -2.72 19.54
C PHE A 118 1.96 -1.28 19.78
N TYR A 119 2.91 -0.38 19.97
CA TYR A 119 2.66 1.06 19.96
C TYR A 119 3.74 1.78 19.18
N PHE A 120 3.41 2.97 18.66
CA PHE A 120 4.33 3.81 17.92
C PHE A 120 4.07 5.28 18.22
N ASN A 121 5.12 6.04 18.54
CA ASN A 121 5.03 7.48 18.62
C ASN A 121 5.23 8.07 17.23
N LEU A 122 4.33 8.94 16.80
CA LEU A 122 4.50 9.63 15.53
C LEU A 122 5.70 10.59 15.64
N PRO A 123 6.53 10.67 14.60
CA PRO A 123 7.58 11.68 14.54
C PRO A 123 6.94 13.08 14.49
N GLU A 124 7.70 14.11 14.85
CA GLU A 124 7.19 15.46 15.09
C GLU A 124 6.44 16.02 13.87
N GLU A 125 6.95 15.76 12.67
CA GLU A 125 6.39 16.16 11.38
C GLU A 125 5.09 15.45 11.00
N TRP A 126 4.71 14.38 11.71
CA TRP A 126 3.50 13.59 11.48
C TRP A 126 2.42 13.80 12.55
N LYS A 127 2.77 14.44 13.66
CA LYS A 127 1.81 14.74 14.72
C LYS A 127 0.68 15.60 14.17
N GLY A 128 -0.55 15.15 14.40
CA GLY A 128 -1.74 15.84 13.95
C GLY A 128 -1.90 15.91 12.42
N ARG A 129 -1.41 14.92 11.67
CA ARG A 129 -1.60 14.84 10.19
C ARG A 129 -2.29 13.58 9.70
N VAL A 130 -2.59 12.63 10.58
CA VAL A 130 -3.17 11.35 10.15
C VAL A 130 -4.65 11.51 9.81
N SER A 131 -5.02 11.26 8.54
CA SER A 131 -6.40 11.31 8.05
C SER A 131 -6.98 9.98 7.55
N ALA A 132 -6.15 8.95 7.35
CA ALA A 132 -6.60 7.59 7.04
C ALA A 132 -5.66 6.53 7.61
N VAL A 133 -6.21 5.35 7.90
CA VAL A 133 -5.45 4.21 8.46
C VAL A 133 -5.84 2.89 7.80
N GLN A 134 -4.90 1.97 7.74
CA GLN A 134 -5.10 0.59 7.33
C GLN A 134 -4.48 -0.33 8.38
N GLY A 135 -5.30 -1.09 9.10
CA GLY A 135 -4.84 -2.16 9.99
C GLY A 135 -4.58 -3.46 9.20
N TRP A 136 -3.49 -4.15 9.53
CA TRP A 136 -3.06 -5.40 8.88
C TRP A 136 -2.70 -6.46 9.92
N ALA A 137 -2.56 -7.72 9.48
CA ALA A 137 -2.11 -8.83 10.34
C ALA A 137 -2.85 -8.91 11.69
N GLU A 138 -4.19 -8.86 11.64
CA GLU A 138 -5.08 -8.91 12.80
C GLU A 138 -4.92 -7.73 13.78
N CYS A 139 -4.22 -6.66 13.40
CA CYS A 139 -4.07 -5.46 14.20
C CYS A 139 -5.16 -4.44 13.86
N ASN A 140 -5.98 -4.11 14.85
CA ASN A 140 -6.84 -2.94 14.84
C ASN A 140 -6.06 -1.72 15.30
N VAL A 141 -6.46 -0.53 14.83
CA VAL A 141 -5.73 0.72 15.09
C VAL A 141 -6.51 1.60 16.07
N VAL A 142 -5.83 2.12 17.08
CA VAL A 142 -6.34 3.19 17.96
C VAL A 142 -5.37 4.37 17.89
N LEU A 143 -5.91 5.56 17.65
CA LEU A 143 -5.14 6.80 17.61
C LEU A 143 -5.26 7.54 18.93
N HIS A 144 -4.15 8.09 19.42
CA HIS A 144 -4.08 8.80 20.69
C HIS A 144 -3.60 10.23 20.46
N GLU A 145 -4.26 11.21 21.08
CA GLU A 145 -3.94 12.64 20.94
C GLU A 145 -2.57 13.03 21.51
N GLY A 146 -2.00 12.23 22.40
CA GLY A 146 -0.69 12.46 23.02
C GLY A 146 0.32 11.37 22.70
N PRO A 147 1.62 11.64 22.93
CA PRO A 147 2.67 10.63 22.77
C PRO A 147 2.58 9.59 23.89
N TYR A 148 3.13 8.41 23.65
CA TYR A 148 3.15 7.28 24.58
C TYR A 148 1.74 6.82 25.00
N LEU A 149 0.79 6.82 24.07
CA LEU A 149 -0.61 6.42 24.28
C LEU A 149 -1.33 7.27 25.33
N GLN A 150 -0.99 8.56 25.42
CA GLN A 150 -1.63 9.51 26.32
C GLN A 150 -2.73 10.31 25.61
N GLY A 151 -3.56 10.99 26.39
CA GLY A 151 -4.62 11.85 25.87
C GLY A 151 -5.90 11.08 25.55
N GLU A 152 -6.79 11.70 24.79
CA GLU A 152 -8.02 11.05 24.33
C GLU A 152 -7.68 10.03 23.24
N ALA A 153 -8.38 8.89 23.28
CA ALA A 153 -8.17 7.79 22.33
C ALA A 153 -9.38 7.68 21.40
N SER A 154 -9.10 7.49 20.11
CA SER A 154 -10.15 7.25 19.11
C SER A 154 -10.93 5.97 19.39
N PRO A 155 -12.11 5.79 18.77
CA PRO A 155 -12.66 4.46 18.55
C PRO A 155 -11.62 3.55 17.89
N THR A 156 -11.75 2.25 18.12
CA THR A 156 -10.95 1.24 17.44
C THR A 156 -11.35 1.16 15.97
N TYR A 157 -10.38 1.31 15.08
CA TYR A 157 -10.54 1.14 13.64
C TYR A 157 -10.22 -0.29 13.25
N GLU A 158 -11.24 -1.01 12.81
CA GLU A 158 -11.13 -2.39 12.33
C GLU A 158 -10.84 -2.40 10.82
N GLY A 159 -9.59 -2.69 10.45
CA GLY A 159 -9.18 -2.82 9.04
C GLY A 159 -8.95 -1.50 8.30
N LEU A 160 -9.53 -1.37 7.11
CA LEU A 160 -9.31 -0.24 6.20
C LEU A 160 -10.25 0.93 6.53
N THR A 161 -9.69 2.05 6.97
CA THR A 161 -10.41 3.28 7.32
C THR A 161 -9.97 4.40 6.38
N PRO A 162 -10.67 4.61 5.25
CA PRO A 162 -10.29 5.62 4.27
C PRO A 162 -10.58 7.05 4.73
N VAL A 163 -11.39 7.26 5.75
CA VAL A 163 -11.67 8.61 6.29
C VAL A 163 -11.77 8.46 7.81
N ILE A 164 -10.99 9.23 8.55
CA ILE A 164 -11.14 9.36 9.99
C ILE A 164 -12.22 10.40 10.26
N ASP A 165 -13.39 9.93 10.67
CA ASP A 165 -14.52 10.81 10.94
C ASP A 165 -14.45 11.47 12.32
N GLY A 166 -15.06 12.65 12.42
CA GLY A 166 -15.26 13.34 13.69
C GLY A 166 -14.00 14.02 14.22
N PRO A 167 -13.84 14.14 15.55
CA PRO A 167 -12.77 14.93 16.14
C PRO A 167 -11.38 14.30 15.99
N TRP A 168 -11.28 13.04 15.54
CA TRP A 168 -10.03 12.28 15.57
C TRP A 168 -9.08 12.57 14.39
N ASN A 169 -9.59 13.18 13.33
CA ASN A 169 -8.78 13.54 12.16
C ASN A 169 -7.71 14.56 12.57
N ASP A 170 -6.48 14.38 12.10
CA ASP A 170 -5.39 15.35 12.32
C ASP A 170 -5.11 15.65 13.81
N ARG A 171 -5.22 14.63 14.67
CA ARG A 171 -4.91 14.77 16.10
C ARG A 171 -3.92 13.77 16.66
N ALA A 172 -3.71 12.66 15.97
CA ALA A 172 -2.88 11.59 16.50
C ALA A 172 -1.44 12.06 16.74
N GLU A 173 -0.89 11.75 17.91
CA GLU A 173 0.54 11.85 18.23
C GLU A 173 1.16 10.48 18.55
N SER A 174 0.34 9.48 18.86
CA SER A 174 0.77 8.08 18.93
C SER A 174 -0.32 7.13 18.46
N ILE A 175 0.11 5.91 18.12
CA ILE A 175 -0.72 4.86 17.54
C ILE A 175 -0.56 3.60 18.38
N GLU A 176 -1.67 2.93 18.62
CA GLU A 176 -1.74 1.62 19.24
C GLU A 176 -2.25 0.59 18.23
N PHE A 177 -1.61 -0.58 18.21
CA PHE A 177 -2.03 -1.75 17.44
C PHE A 177 -2.43 -2.86 18.40
N ARG A 178 -3.66 -3.37 18.29
CA ARG A 178 -4.23 -4.41 19.16
C ARG A 178 -5.08 -5.42 18.40
#